data_AF-A0A8K0IFH9-F1
#
_entry.id   AF-A0A8K0IFH9-F1
#
_cell.length_a   1.000
_cell.length_b   1.000
_cell.length_c   1.000
_cell.angle_alpha   90.00
_cell.angle_beta   90.00
_cell.angle_gamma   90.00
#
_symmetry.space_group_name_H-M   'P 1'
#
loop_
_entity.id
_entity.type
_entity.pdbx_description
1 polymer ?
#
loop_
_entity_poly.entity_id
_entity_poly.type
_entity_poly.pdbx_seq_one_letter_code
_entity_poly.pdbx_strand_id
1 'polypeptide(L)'
;MEGAIGSSPVEKRIAVVTGGNKGIGLEVCRQLALNGVKVILTARDEKRGMAAVEKLRESGLSDVVFHQLDVTDSSSITSLARYIGARFGKLDILKVQDTDHGILNWMKENFQQTYEMAEECLKTNYHGVKDVTEALLPHLLSSHSGTIVNVSSTVGQLQVTNYSY
;
A
#
# COMPACT_ATOMS: atom_id res chain seq x y z
N MET A 1 -40.44 21.25 20.01
CA MET A 1 -39.01 21.47 19.73
C MET A 1 -38.31 20.14 19.97
N GLU A 2 -38.23 19.29 18.95
CA GLU A 2 -37.51 18.02 19.02
C GLU A 2 -36.07 18.28 18.55
N GLY A 3 -35.12 18.04 19.44
CA GLY A 3 -33.70 18.24 19.19
C GLY A 3 -33.18 17.19 18.22
N ALA A 4 -32.60 17.64 17.11
CA ALA A 4 -31.83 16.82 16.21
C ALA A 4 -30.60 16.27 16.96
N ILE A 5 -30.61 14.98 17.25
CA ILE A 5 -29.42 14.19 17.57
C ILE A 5 -28.51 14.23 16.33
N GLY A 6 -27.57 15.17 16.32
CA GLY A 6 -26.49 15.20 15.34
C GLY A 6 -25.69 13.90 15.46
N SER A 7 -25.73 13.08 14.43
CA SER A 7 -24.85 11.92 14.32
C SER A 7 -23.41 12.44 14.34
N SER A 8 -22.63 12.01 15.33
CA SER A 8 -21.18 12.19 15.31
C SER A 8 -20.65 11.64 13.99
N PRO A 9 -19.73 12.33 13.28
CA PRO A 9 -19.20 11.82 12.02
C PRO A 9 -18.64 10.43 12.26
N VAL A 10 -19.13 9.44 11.49
CA VAL A 10 -18.59 8.08 11.51
C VAL A 10 -17.11 8.21 11.17
N GLU A 11 -16.26 7.82 12.10
CA GLU A 11 -14.81 7.93 11.95
C GLU A 11 -14.38 7.05 10.77
N LYS A 12 -13.95 7.67 9.67
CA LYS A 12 -13.57 6.93 8.46
C LYS A 12 -12.38 6.03 8.76
N ARG A 13 -12.45 4.77 8.33
CA ARG A 13 -11.30 3.87 8.36
C ARG A 13 -10.16 4.43 7.51
N ILE A 14 -8.94 4.13 7.91
CA ILE A 14 -7.73 4.62 7.28
C ILE A 14 -6.94 3.45 6.72
N ALA A 15 -6.60 3.53 5.44
CA ALA A 15 -5.80 2.53 4.76
C ALA A 15 -4.50 3.13 4.23
N VAL A 16 -3.38 2.43 4.41
CA VAL A 16 -2.12 2.70 3.73
C VAL A 16 -1.97 1.68 2.61
N VAL A 17 -1.69 2.18 1.40
CA VAL A 17 -1.41 1.34 0.23
C VAL A 17 0.00 1.62 -0.25
N THR A 18 0.88 0.62 -0.11
CA THR A 18 2.22 0.65 -0.74
C THR A 18 2.12 0.39 -2.24
N GLY A 19 2.97 1.07 -3.02
CA GLY A 19 2.96 0.99 -4.47
C GLY A 19 1.64 1.44 -5.11
N GLY A 20 0.91 2.35 -4.46
CA GLY A 20 -0.45 2.75 -4.83
C GLY A 20 -0.54 3.61 -6.10
N ASN A 21 0.58 3.94 -6.74
CA ASN A 21 0.61 4.84 -7.90
C ASN A 21 0.36 4.15 -9.26
N LYS A 22 0.32 2.81 -9.32
CA LYS A 22 0.12 2.07 -10.58
C LYS A 22 -0.53 0.70 -10.35
N GLY A 23 -1.04 0.11 -11.43
CA GLY A 23 -1.51 -1.28 -11.49
C GLY A 23 -2.53 -1.60 -10.39
N ILE A 24 -2.36 -2.77 -9.76
CA ILE A 24 -3.23 -3.26 -8.68
C ILE A 24 -3.27 -2.29 -7.49
N GLY A 25 -2.15 -1.68 -7.11
CA GLY A 25 -2.10 -0.71 -6.02
C GLY A 25 -3.03 0.48 -6.25
N LEU A 26 -3.03 1.04 -7.45
CA LEU A 26 -3.91 2.16 -7.81
C LEU A 26 -5.38 1.78 -7.76
N GLU A 27 -5.72 0.59 -8.28
CA GLU A 27 -7.08 0.08 -8.24
C GLU A 27 -7.55 -0.20 -6.80
N VAL A 28 -6.68 -0.72 -5.94
CA VAL A 28 -6.97 -0.88 -4.51
C VAL A 28 -7.26 0.47 -3.86
N CYS A 29 -6.47 1.50 -4.14
CA CYS A 29 -6.75 2.86 -3.66
C CYS A 29 -8.14 3.33 -4.10
N ARG A 30 -8.49 3.12 -5.37
CA ARG A 30 -9.78 3.51 -5.94
C ARG A 30 -10.94 2.81 -5.24
N GLN A 31 -10.87 1.49 -5.10
CA GLN A 31 -11.93 0.68 -4.49
C GLN A 31 -12.11 1.02 -3.00
N LEU A 32 -11.02 1.18 -2.24
CA LEU A 32 -11.10 1.58 -0.85
C LEU A 32 -11.76 2.95 -0.68
N ALA A 33 -11.37 3.93 -1.50
CA ALA A 33 -11.96 5.27 -1.47
C ALA A 33 -13.46 5.26 -1.85
N LEU A 34 -13.86 4.46 -2.85
CA LEU A 34 -15.28 4.27 -3.21
C LEU A 34 -16.10 3.69 -2.06
N ASN A 35 -15.48 2.88 -1.19
CA ASN A 35 -16.10 2.31 0.00
C ASN A 35 -15.98 3.22 1.24
N GLY A 36 -15.67 4.51 1.05
CA GLY A 36 -15.63 5.51 2.12
C GLY A 36 -14.40 5.41 3.04
N VAL A 37 -13.37 4.66 2.64
CA VAL A 37 -12.11 4.55 3.38
C VAL A 37 -11.19 5.70 2.98
N LYS A 38 -10.55 6.34 3.96
CA LYS A 38 -9.49 7.32 3.69
C LYS A 38 -8.21 6.57 3.32
N VAL A 39 -7.65 6.87 2.15
CA VAL A 39 -6.50 6.15 1.61
C VAL A 39 -5.26 7.03 1.62
N ILE A 40 -4.20 6.53 2.23
CA ILE A 40 -2.83 7.03 2.10
C ILE A 40 -2.17 6.23 0.98
N LEU A 41 -2.17 6.81 -0.21
CA LEU A 41 -1.49 6.29 -1.39
C LEU A 41 -0.01 6.59 -1.26
N THR A 42 0.83 5.56 -1.35
CA THR A 42 2.27 5.75 -1.25
C THR A 42 3.02 5.25 -2.48
N ALA A 43 4.14 5.90 -2.78
CA ALA A 43 5.04 5.56 -3.87
C ALA A 43 6.43 6.14 -3.60
N ARG A 44 7.45 5.52 -4.20
CA ARG A 44 8.83 6.01 -4.14
C ARG A 44 9.01 7.36 -4.83
N ASP A 45 8.42 7.49 -6.02
CA ASP A 45 8.50 8.68 -6.85
C ASP A 45 7.30 9.60 -6.56
N GLU A 46 7.59 10.80 -6.07
CA GLU A 46 6.58 11.78 -5.68
C GLU A 46 5.72 12.25 -6.85
N LYS A 47 6.33 12.47 -8.02
CA LYS A 47 5.61 12.97 -9.21
C LYS A 47 4.56 11.94 -9.66
N ARG A 48 4.94 10.67 -9.72
CA ARG A 48 4.04 9.57 -10.06
C ARG A 48 2.96 9.35 -8.99
N GLY A 49 3.30 9.49 -7.72
CA GLY A 49 2.36 9.41 -6.61
C GLY A 49 1.30 10.52 -6.64
N MET A 50 1.74 11.76 -6.79
CA MET A 50 0.86 12.93 -6.91
C MET A 50 -0.03 12.84 -8.15
N ALA A 51 0.53 12.44 -9.31
CA ALA A 51 -0.26 12.24 -10.52
C ALA A 51 -1.33 11.15 -10.36
N ALA A 52 -1.06 10.10 -9.57
CA ALA A 52 -2.03 9.05 -9.28
C ALA A 52 -3.17 9.56 -8.38
N VAL A 53 -2.87 10.36 -7.36
CA VAL A 53 -3.89 11.02 -6.54
C VAL A 53 -4.75 11.96 -7.37
N GLU A 54 -4.15 12.73 -8.27
CA GLU A 54 -4.92 13.65 -9.13
C GLU A 54 -5.91 12.89 -10.01
N LYS A 55 -5.50 11.79 -10.64
CA LYS A 55 -6.40 10.92 -11.43
C LYS A 55 -7.58 10.39 -10.62
N LEU A 56 -7.35 10.01 -9.37
CA LEU A 56 -8.42 9.55 -8.47
C LEU A 56 -9.34 10.71 -8.08
N ARG A 57 -8.78 11.91 -7.85
CA ARG A 57 -9.53 13.12 -7.55
C ARG A 57 -10.42 13.55 -8.72
N GLU A 58 -9.91 13.52 -9.95
CA GLU A 58 -10.68 13.75 -11.19
C GLU A 58 -11.84 12.75 -11.34
N SER A 59 -11.70 11.56 -10.76
CA SER A 59 -12.75 10.53 -10.70
C SER A 59 -13.73 10.71 -9.52
N GLY A 60 -13.65 11.84 -8.80
CA GLY A 60 -14.53 12.16 -7.66
C GLY A 60 -14.06 11.60 -6.30
N LEU A 61 -12.86 11.01 -6.22
CA LEU A 61 -12.34 10.40 -5.00
C LEU A 61 -11.39 11.34 -4.27
N SER A 62 -11.93 12.17 -3.38
CA SER A 62 -11.17 13.18 -2.62
C SER A 62 -10.57 12.65 -1.31
N ASP A 63 -10.95 11.45 -0.87
CA ASP A 63 -10.46 10.81 0.35
C ASP A 63 -9.10 10.10 0.17
N VAL A 64 -8.39 10.38 -0.93
CA VAL A 64 -7.06 9.81 -1.22
C VAL A 64 -6.00 10.90 -1.06
N VAL A 65 -4.99 10.63 -0.24
CA VAL A 65 -3.85 11.53 -0.01
C VAL A 65 -2.55 10.82 -0.36
N PHE A 66 -1.57 11.58 -0.87
CA PHE A 66 -0.24 11.06 -1.15
C PHE A 66 0.67 11.19 0.08
N HIS A 67 1.50 10.17 0.30
CA HIS A 67 2.71 10.28 1.12
C HIS A 67 3.84 9.48 0.46
N GLN A 68 5.03 10.07 0.37
CA GLN A 68 6.18 9.38 -0.21
C GLN A 68 6.58 8.17 0.65
N LEU A 69 6.91 7.05 0.01
CA LEU A 69 7.43 5.87 0.69
C LEU A 69 8.36 5.09 -0.23
N ASP A 70 9.62 5.04 0.15
CA ASP A 70 10.53 3.95 -0.17
C ASP A 70 10.60 2.96 0.99
N VAL A 71 10.21 1.72 0.72
CA VAL A 71 10.19 0.61 1.70
C VAL A 71 11.59 0.10 2.03
N THR A 72 12.61 0.50 1.27
CA THR A 72 14.01 0.12 1.51
C THR A 72 14.79 1.20 2.28
N ASP A 73 14.14 2.32 2.60
CA ASP A 73 14.71 3.45 3.34
C ASP A 73 13.98 3.66 4.67
N SER A 74 14.71 3.37 5.75
CA SER A 74 14.24 3.53 7.14
C SER A 74 13.74 4.94 7.47
N SER A 75 14.33 5.98 6.87
CA SER A 75 13.95 7.38 7.14
C SER A 75 12.60 7.72 6.52
N SER A 76 12.37 7.25 5.29
CA SER A 76 11.09 7.31 4.58
C SER A 76 9.99 6.56 5.35
N ILE A 77 10.26 5.34 5.83
CA ILE A 77 9.33 4.55 6.66
C ILE A 77 8.97 5.30 7.95
N THR A 78 9.99 5.82 8.65
CA THR A 78 9.80 6.58 9.89
C THR A 78 8.98 7.85 9.65
N SER A 79 9.19 8.51 8.52
CA SER A 79 8.41 9.69 8.13
C SER A 79 6.92 9.35 7.97
N LEU A 80 6.61 8.24 7.29
CA LEU A 80 5.24 7.77 7.13
C LEU A 80 4.58 7.43 8.48
N ALA A 81 5.27 6.68 9.35
CA ALA A 81 4.75 6.34 10.67
C ALA A 81 4.44 7.60 11.49
N ARG A 82 5.38 8.57 11.51
CA ARG A 82 5.18 9.85 12.21
C ARG A 82 4.00 10.64 11.63
N TYR A 83 3.87 10.68 10.31
CA TYR A 83 2.75 11.34 9.63
C TYR A 83 1.40 10.74 10.04
N ILE A 84 1.32 9.40 10.11
CA ILE A 84 0.09 8.69 10.53
C ILE A 84 -0.22 8.98 11.99
N GLY A 85 0.77 8.84 12.88
CA GLY A 85 0.61 9.13 14.30
C GLY A 85 0.14 10.57 14.56
N ALA A 86 0.72 11.55 13.88
CA ALA A 86 0.38 12.95 14.06
C ALA A 86 -1.00 13.33 13.51
N ARG A 87 -1.41 12.76 12.38
CA ARG A 87 -2.61 13.21 11.65
C ARG A 87 -3.86 12.37 11.94
N PHE A 88 -3.67 11.11 12.34
CA PHE A 88 -4.74 10.12 12.41
C PHE A 88 -4.76 9.31 13.71
N GLY A 89 -3.60 9.14 14.37
CA GLY A 89 -3.47 8.39 15.62
C GLY A 89 -3.60 6.86 15.47
N LYS A 90 -4.34 6.38 14.47
CA LYS A 90 -4.58 4.96 14.18
C LYS A 90 -4.48 4.63 12.69
N LEU A 91 -4.31 3.34 12.39
CA LEU A 91 -4.34 2.77 11.06
C LEU A 91 -5.22 1.52 11.06
N ASP A 92 -6.13 1.37 10.10
CA ASP A 92 -7.06 0.24 10.06
C ASP A 92 -6.65 -0.81 9.04
N ILE A 93 -6.06 -0.41 7.91
CA ILE A 93 -5.69 -1.32 6.82
C ILE A 93 -4.28 -0.99 6.30
N LEU A 94 -3.41 -1.99 6.21
CA LEU A 94 -2.14 -1.89 5.51
C LEU A 94 -2.11 -2.88 4.35
N LYS A 95 -2.05 -2.37 3.11
CA LYS A 95 -1.81 -3.20 1.92
C LYS A 95 -0.38 -3.06 1.44
N VAL A 96 0.34 -4.18 1.42
CA VAL A 96 1.72 -4.23 0.93
C VAL A 96 1.77 -4.93 -0.44
N GLN A 97 2.39 -4.29 -1.44
CA GLN A 97 2.53 -4.82 -2.79
C GLN A 97 3.94 -5.34 -3.06
N ASP A 98 4.02 -6.58 -3.52
CA ASP A 98 5.20 -7.10 -4.22
C ASP A 98 5.36 -6.41 -5.60
N THR A 99 6.51 -5.77 -5.82
CA THR A 99 6.82 -5.10 -7.09
C THR A 99 7.41 -6.07 -8.11
N ASP A 100 6.57 -6.95 -8.63
CA ASP A 100 6.96 -7.83 -9.74
C ASP A 100 6.93 -7.01 -11.05
N HIS A 101 8.09 -6.47 -11.46
CA HIS A 101 8.23 -5.69 -12.69
C HIS A 101 8.13 -6.58 -13.93
N GLY A 102 6.92 -7.06 -14.29
CA GLY A 102 6.70 -7.70 -15.60
C GLY A 102 7.62 -8.88 -15.91
N ILE A 103 8.07 -9.56 -14.85
CA ILE A 103 9.24 -10.43 -14.84
C ILE A 103 8.96 -11.76 -15.57
N LEU A 104 7.72 -12.25 -15.62
CA LEU A 104 7.42 -13.60 -16.11
C LEU A 104 7.76 -13.85 -17.60
N ASN A 105 7.52 -12.87 -18.48
CA ASN A 105 7.83 -13.00 -19.91
C ASN A 105 9.31 -12.67 -20.20
N TRP A 106 9.91 -11.76 -19.45
CA TRP A 106 11.33 -11.41 -19.57
C TRP A 106 12.24 -12.51 -19.01
N MET A 107 11.85 -13.14 -17.90
CA MET A 107 12.53 -14.27 -17.26
C MET A 107 12.71 -15.45 -18.21
N LYS A 108 11.67 -15.84 -18.94
CA LYS A 108 11.71 -16.99 -19.85
C LYS A 108 12.78 -16.87 -20.95
N GLU A 109 13.15 -15.64 -21.31
CA GLU A 109 14.03 -15.37 -22.45
C GLU A 109 15.42 -14.81 -22.04
N ASN A 110 15.58 -14.25 -20.82
CA ASN A 110 16.75 -13.44 -20.45
C ASN A 110 17.37 -13.75 -19.07
N PHE A 111 17.17 -14.94 -18.51
CA PHE A 111 17.57 -15.24 -17.13
C PHE A 111 19.10 -15.23 -16.91
N GLN A 112 19.63 -14.03 -16.62
CA GLN A 112 20.94 -13.77 -16.02
C GLN A 112 20.69 -13.03 -14.70
N GLN A 113 20.04 -13.69 -13.74
CA GLN A 113 19.81 -13.09 -12.44
C GLN A 113 21.13 -13.08 -11.67
N THR A 114 21.64 -11.89 -11.35
CA THR A 114 22.84 -11.77 -10.51
C THR A 114 22.47 -11.89 -9.03
N TYR A 115 23.47 -12.13 -8.19
CA TYR A 115 23.32 -12.11 -6.75
C TYR A 115 22.73 -10.77 -6.27
N GLU A 116 23.19 -9.66 -6.83
CA GLU A 116 22.76 -8.31 -6.47
C GLU A 116 21.29 -8.07 -6.81
N MET A 117 20.81 -8.59 -7.95
CA MET A 117 19.40 -8.53 -8.32
C MET A 117 18.52 -9.35 -7.37
N ALA A 118 19.02 -10.51 -6.91
CA ALA A 118 18.31 -11.33 -5.92
C ALA A 118 18.22 -10.62 -4.56
N GLU A 119 19.33 -10.01 -4.12
CA GLU A 119 19.39 -9.23 -2.87
C GLU A 119 18.46 -8.01 -2.93
N GLU A 120 18.42 -7.27 -4.05
CA GLU A 120 17.52 -6.12 -4.22
C GLU A 120 16.05 -6.55 -4.15
N CYS A 121 15.73 -7.70 -4.75
CA CYS A 121 14.40 -8.30 -4.71
C CYS A 121 14.00 -8.64 -3.26
N LEU A 122 14.83 -9.36 -2.52
CA LEU A 122 14.57 -9.71 -1.11
C LEU A 122 14.47 -8.47 -0.22
N LYS A 123 15.33 -7.47 -0.45
CA LYS A 123 15.32 -6.21 0.27
C LYS A 123 14.00 -5.48 0.12
N THR A 124 13.43 -5.46 -1.08
CA THR A 124 12.16 -4.76 -1.35
C THR A 124 10.95 -5.59 -0.92
N ASN A 125 10.90 -6.85 -1.34
CA ASN A 125 9.69 -7.68 -1.26
C ASN A 125 9.51 -8.40 0.09
N TYR A 126 10.58 -8.55 0.86
CA TYR A 126 10.52 -9.17 2.18
C TYR A 126 10.93 -8.21 3.28
N HIS A 127 12.18 -7.72 3.26
CA HIS A 127 12.70 -6.88 4.35
C HIS A 127 11.94 -5.55 4.45
N GLY A 128 11.75 -4.84 3.33
CA GLY A 128 11.01 -3.58 3.34
C GLY A 128 9.55 -3.74 3.77
N VAL A 129 8.90 -4.83 3.39
CA VAL A 129 7.52 -5.16 3.82
C VAL A 129 7.46 -5.37 5.33
N LYS A 130 8.42 -6.12 5.89
CA LYS A 130 8.56 -6.34 7.33
C LYS A 130 8.80 -5.01 8.05
N ASP A 131 9.73 -4.20 7.59
CA ASP A 131 10.11 -2.95 8.25
C ASP A 131 8.97 -1.93 8.26
N VAL A 132 8.23 -1.80 7.15
CA VAL A 132 6.99 -0.99 7.10
C VAL A 132 5.95 -1.52 8.08
N THR A 133 5.75 -2.84 8.12
CA THR A 133 4.78 -3.46 9.02
C THR A 133 5.13 -3.19 10.48
N GLU A 134 6.38 -3.37 10.87
CA GLU A 134 6.86 -3.12 12.24
C GLU A 134 6.70 -1.65 12.63
N ALA A 135 7.04 -0.72 11.73
CA ALA A 135 6.91 0.71 11.99
C ALA A 135 5.44 1.16 12.16
N LEU A 136 4.51 0.50 11.47
CA LEU A 136 3.07 0.82 11.52
C LEU A 136 2.29 -0.02 12.54
N LEU A 137 2.90 -1.07 13.09
CA LEU A 137 2.25 -1.99 14.03
C LEU A 137 1.64 -1.28 15.25
N PRO A 138 2.30 -0.29 15.90
CA PRO A 138 1.68 0.43 17.02
C PRO A 138 0.36 1.13 16.64
N HIS A 139 0.24 1.62 15.40
CA HIS A 139 -0.97 2.27 14.90
C HIS A 139 -2.05 1.28 14.46
N LEU A 140 -1.66 0.08 14.03
CA LEU A 140 -2.59 -1.01 13.71
C LEU A 140 -3.19 -1.60 15.00
N LEU A 141 -2.37 -1.77 16.04
CA LEU A 141 -2.81 -2.29 17.34
C LEU A 141 -3.72 -1.31 18.11
N SER A 142 -3.67 -0.01 17.79
CA SER A 142 -4.61 0.97 18.35
C SER A 142 -5.97 0.99 17.65
N SER A 143 -6.10 0.32 16.49
CA SER A 143 -7.38 0.13 15.81
C SER A 143 -8.12 -1.10 16.36
N HIS A 144 -9.45 -0.97 16.47
CA HIS A 144 -10.33 -2.09 16.81
C HIS A 144 -10.41 -3.16 15.71
N SER A 145 -9.95 -2.86 14.49
CA SER A 145 -10.01 -3.75 13.33
C SER A 145 -8.75 -3.69 12.46
N GLY A 146 -7.57 -3.52 13.08
CA GLY A 146 -6.29 -3.45 12.37
C GLY A 146 -6.05 -4.69 11.50
N THR A 147 -5.87 -4.48 10.19
CA THR A 147 -5.71 -5.56 9.20
C THR A 147 -4.47 -5.32 8.34
N ILE A 148 -3.64 -6.36 8.19
CA ILE A 148 -2.50 -6.35 7.26
C ILE A 148 -2.80 -7.30 6.10
N VAL A 149 -2.64 -6.81 4.87
CA VAL A 149 -2.82 -7.58 3.64
C VAL A 149 -1.51 -7.55 2.85
N ASN A 150 -0.81 -8.68 2.82
CA ASN A 150 0.36 -8.87 1.97
C ASN A 150 -0.07 -9.47 0.63
N VAL A 151 0.26 -8.81 -0.47
CA VAL A 151 -0.02 -9.29 -1.83
C VAL A 151 1.23 -9.92 -2.40
N SER A 152 1.19 -11.25 -2.57
CA SER A 152 2.23 -12.07 -3.20
C SER A 152 1.89 -12.34 -4.68
N SER A 153 2.81 -13.01 -5.39
CA SER A 153 2.70 -13.39 -6.80
C SER A 153 2.44 -14.90 -6.94
N THR A 154 1.94 -15.33 -8.11
CA THR A 154 1.79 -16.76 -8.44
C THR A 154 3.13 -17.49 -8.44
N VAL A 155 4.23 -16.78 -8.72
CA VAL A 155 5.59 -17.34 -8.61
C VAL A 155 6.05 -17.61 -7.17
N GLY A 156 5.30 -17.13 -6.17
CA GLY A 156 5.52 -17.48 -4.76
C GLY A 156 4.97 -18.86 -4.37
N GLN A 157 4.27 -19.56 -5.28
CA GLN A 157 3.79 -20.91 -5.06
C GLN A 157 4.91 -21.93 -5.31
N LEU A 158 5.08 -22.89 -4.39
CA LEU A 158 6.04 -24.00 -4.55
C LEU A 158 5.62 -25.00 -5.65
N GLN A 159 4.39 -24.88 -6.16
CA GLN A 159 3.88 -25.63 -7.29
C GLN A 159 3.22 -24.68 -8.28
N VAL A 160 3.62 -24.77 -9.55
CA VAL A 160 2.92 -24.09 -10.65
C VAL A 160 1.67 -24.90 -10.97
N THR A 161 0.53 -24.45 -10.47
CA THR A 161 -0.76 -24.98 -10.90
C THR A 161 -1.00 -24.54 -12.34
N ASN A 162 -0.85 -25.47 -13.30
CA ASN A 162 -1.23 -25.23 -14.68
C ASN A 162 -2.75 -25.05 -14.75
N TYR A 163 -3.21 -23.83 -14.96
CA TYR A 163 -4.58 -23.60 -15.38
C TYR A 163 -4.71 -24.03 -16.84
N SER A 164 -5.26 -25.23 -17.06
CA SER A 164 -5.81 -25.60 -18.36
C SER A 164 -7.07 -24.77 -18.59
N TYR A 165 -7.04 -23.91 -19.62
CA TYR A 165 -8.25 -23.28 -20.16
C TYR A 165 -9.06 -24.28 -20.99
#